data_AF-A0A401W669-F1
#
_entry.id   AF-A0A401W669-F1
#
_cell.length_a   1.000
_cell.length_b   1.000
_cell.length_c   1.000
_cell.angle_alpha   90.00
_cell.angle_beta   90.00
_cell.angle_gamma   90.00
#
_symmetry.space_group_name_H-M   'P 1'
#
loop_
_entity.id
_entity.type
_entity.pdbx_description
1 polymer ?
#
loop_
_entity_poly.entity_id
_entity_poly.type
_entity_poly.pdbx_seq_one_letter_code
_entity_poly.pdbx_strand_id
1 'polypeptide(L)' 'MPSTHWQKSSYCADSSNCLSVAAFPDAAIRIREIETPNPVVTTARPQFGLLMDAIKSGSLNSP' A
#
# COMPACT_ATOMS: atom_id res chain seq x y z
N MET A 1 -11.46 3.02 -20.20
CA MET A 1 -10.17 3.18 -19.49
C MET A 1 -10.22 2.30 -18.26
N PRO A 2 -9.25 1.40 -18.00
CA PRO A 2 -9.25 0.65 -16.75
C PRO A 2 -9.10 1.63 -15.59
N SER A 3 -10.16 1.80 -14.80
CA SER A 3 -10.11 2.63 -13.61
C SER A 3 -9.16 1.96 -12.62
N THR A 4 -8.11 2.66 -12.22
CA THR A 4 -7.25 2.19 -11.13
C THR A 4 -8.06 2.22 -9.85
N HIS A 5 -8.42 1.05 -9.33
CA HIS A 5 -9.24 0.93 -8.13
C HIS A 5 -8.36 1.06 -6.88
N TRP A 6 -8.11 2.29 -6.45
CA TRP A 6 -7.40 2.58 -5.21
C TRP A 6 -8.27 2.26 -4.00
N GLN A 7 -7.74 1.43 -3.10
CA GLN A 7 -8.34 1.12 -1.81
C GLN A 7 -7.69 2.00 -0.74
N LYS A 8 -8.49 2.89 -0.15
CA LYS A 8 -8.10 3.73 0.98
C LYS A 8 -8.02 2.88 2.26
N SER A 9 -7.00 3.11 3.08
CA SER A 9 -6.91 2.49 4.40
C SER A 9 -8.10 2.88 5.28
N SER A 10 -8.69 1.91 5.99
CA SER A 10 -9.74 2.16 6.97
C SER A 10 -9.25 2.92 8.21
N TYR A 11 -7.94 2.99 8.43
CA TYR A 11 -7.30 3.75 9.51
C TYR A 11 -7.06 5.21 9.15
N CYS A 12 -7.39 5.62 7.92
CA CYS A 12 -7.30 6.99 7.48
C CYS A 12 -8.52 7.79 7.97
N ALA A 13 -8.47 8.19 9.25
CA ALA A 13 -9.33 9.22 9.85
C ALA A 13 -8.75 10.64 9.58
N ASP A 14 -9.11 11.67 10.36
CA ASP A 14 -8.64 13.07 10.23
C ASP A 14 -7.11 13.30 10.36
N SER A 15 -6.31 12.24 10.38
CA SER A 15 -4.85 12.32 10.41
C SER A 15 -4.26 12.46 9.02
N SER A 16 -3.13 13.16 8.90
CA SER A 16 -2.44 13.45 7.63
C SER A 16 -1.75 12.24 6.98
N ASN A 17 -1.62 11.08 7.64
CA ASN A 17 -0.77 9.96 7.22
C ASN A 17 -1.57 8.81 6.58
N CYS A 18 -2.29 9.13 5.53
CA CYS A 18 -3.30 8.25 4.98
C CYS A 18 -2.81 7.46 3.78
N LEU A 19 -2.86 6.12 3.82
CA LEU A 19 -2.39 5.28 2.72
C LEU A 19 -3.52 4.79 1.80
N SER A 20 -3.18 4.60 0.53
CA SER A 20 -4.00 3.91 -0.46
C SER A 20 -3.17 2.88 -1.24
N VAL A 21 -3.79 1.75 -1.58
CA VAL A 21 -3.16 0.66 -2.32
C VAL A 21 -3.96 0.32 -3.58
N ALA A 22 -3.29 -0.03 -4.67
CA ALA A 22 -3.94 -0.48 -5.89
C ALA A 22 -3.18 -1.66 -6.51
N ALA A 23 -3.95 -2.64 -6.98
CA ALA A 23 -3.46 -3.73 -7.79
C ALA A 23 -3.52 -3.36 -9.27
N PHE A 24 -2.44 -3.61 -10.01
CA PHE A 24 -2.35 -3.32 -11.44
C PHE A 24 -2.32 -4.61 -12.30
N PRO A 25 -2.64 -4.50 -13.61
CA PRO A 25 -2.62 -5.63 -14.53
C PRO A 25 -1.22 -6.24 -14.75
N ASP A 26 -0.16 -5.45 -14.54
CA ASP A 26 1.25 -5.86 -14.64
C ASP A 26 1.74 -6.69 -13.42
N ALA A 27 0.81 -7.22 -12.63
CA ALA A 27 1.06 -7.89 -11.35
C ALA A 27 1.77 -7.04 -10.29
N ALA A 28 1.84 -5.71 -10.47
CA ALA A 28 2.36 -4.79 -9.47
C ALA A 28 1.30 -4.38 -8.44
N ILE A 29 1.78 -4.03 -7.25
CA ILE A 29 1.07 -3.28 -6.23
C ILE A 29 1.67 -1.88 -6.19
N ARG A 30 0.81 -0.86 -6.22
CA ARG A 30 1.19 0.53 -6.02
C ARG A 30 0.66 1.02 -4.69
N ILE A 31 1.48 1.77 -3.98
CA ILE A 31 1.19 2.32 -2.65
C ILE A 31 1.47 3.82 -2.72
N ARG A 32 0.55 4.63 -2.18
CA ARG A 32 0.74 6.07 -2.07
C ARG A 32 0.07 6.61 -0.81
N GLU A 33 0.54 7.77 -0.38
CA GLU A 33 -0.23 8.61 0.55
C GLU A 33 -1.39 9.31 -0.19
N ILE A 34 -2.49 9.58 0.52
CA ILE A 34 -3.76 10.00 -0.08
C ILE A 34 -3.81 11.48 -0.48
N GLU A 35 -2.89 12.30 0.01
CA GLU A 35 -2.78 13.70 -0.41
C GLU A 35 -1.64 13.84 -1.43
N THR A 36 -1.89 14.60 -2.49
CA THR A 36 -0.98 14.73 -3.65
C THR A 36 -0.09 15.96 -3.59
N PRO A 37 1.08 15.96 -4.28
CA PRO A 37 1.63 14.86 -5.07
C PRO A 37 2.72 14.10 -4.29
N ASN A 38 2.34 12.95 -3.72
CA ASN A 38 3.28 12.07 -3.03
C ASN A 38 3.83 10.96 -3.94
N PRO A 39 5.06 10.49 -3.69
CA PRO A 39 5.69 9.43 -4.47
C PRO A 39 4.88 8.14 -4.40
N VAL A 40 4.74 7.47 -5.56
CA VAL A 40 4.11 6.15 -5.65
C VAL A 40 5.18 5.09 -5.52
N VAL A 41 5.12 4.30 -4.45
CA VAL A 41 5.96 3.12 -4.28
C VAL A 41 5.35 1.97 -5.07
N THR A 42 6.17 1.27 -5.85
CA THR A 42 5.75 0.11 -6.64
C THR A 42 6.49 -1.13 -6.17
N THR A 43 5.76 -2.23 -5.97
CA THR A 43 6.30 -3.52 -5.52
C THR A 43 5.57 -4.67 -6.21
N ALA A 44 6.14 -5.87 -6.21
CA ALA A 44 5.45 -7.06 -6.71
C ALA A 44 4.45 -7.61 -5.69
N ARG A 45 3.40 -8.30 -6.17
CA ARG A 45 2.41 -8.97 -5.31
C ARG A 45 3.01 -9.92 -4.25
N PRO A 46 4.00 -10.79 -4.57
CA PRO A 46 4.58 -11.69 -3.56
C PRO A 46 5.30 -10.92 -2.44
N GLN A 47 6.05 -9.89 -2.80
CA GLN A 47 6.76 -9.04 -1.84
C GLN A 47 5.80 -8.28 -0.92
N PHE A 48 4.68 -7.79 -1.47
CA PHE A 48 3.65 -7.15 -0.68
C PHE A 48 2.97 -8.13 0.30
N GLY A 49 2.75 -9.38 -0.11
CA GLY A 49 2.26 -10.43 0.78
C GLY A 49 3.19 -10.68 1.96
N LEU A 50 4.49 -10.89 1.68
CA LEU A 50 5.52 -11.08 2.71
C LEU A 50 5.59 -9.89 3.68
N LEU A 51 5.50 -8.66 3.17
CA LEU A 51 5.44 -7.46 4.01
C LEU A 51 4.23 -7.50 4.95
N MET A 52 3.04 -7.85 4.45
CA MET A 52 1.83 -7.92 5.25
C MET A 52 1.91 -9.02 6.32
N ASP A 53 2.51 -10.16 6.00
CA ASP A 53 2.73 -11.26 6.95
C ASP A 53 3.73 -10.85 8.03
N ALA A 54 4.79 -10.15 7.67
CA ALA A 54 5.77 -9.62 8.61
C ALA A 54 5.15 -8.58 9.56
N ILE A 55 4.32 -7.66 9.05
CA ILE A 55 3.58 -6.68 9.85
C ILE A 55 2.67 -7.40 10.85
N LYS A 56 1.85 -8.34 10.37
CA LYS A 56 0.86 -9.04 11.21
C LYS A 56 1.49 -9.92 12.28
N SER A 57 2.67 -10.50 11.99
CA SER A 57 3.43 -11.30 12.95
C SER A 57 4.28 -10.46 13.91
N GLY A 58 4.36 -9.14 13.72
CA GLY A 58 5.21 -8.26 14.53
C GLY A 58 6.71 -8.44 14.28
N SER A 59 7.10 -9.15 13.22
CA SER A 59 8.50 -9.50 12.93
C SER A 59 9.30 -8.39 12.24
N LEU A 60 8.65 -7.32 11.77
CA LEU A 60 9.34 -6.16 11.20
C LEU A 60 10.28 -5.44 12.18
N ASN A 61 10.06 -5.62 13.49
CA ASN A 61 10.83 -4.96 14.53
C ASN A 61 11.97 -5.84 15.08
N SER A 62 12.26 -7.00 14.45
CA SER A 62 13.43 -7.79 14.83
C SER A 62 14.69 -7.15 14.26
N PRO A 63 15.67 -6.76 15.09
CA PRO A 63 16.99 -6.33 14.63
C PRO A 63 17.76 -7.46 13.95
#